data_AF-A0A317JMU0-F1
#
_entry.id   AF-A0A317JMU0-F1
#
_cell.length_a   1.000
_cell.length_b   1.000
_cell.length_c   1.000
_cell.angle_alpha   90.00
_cell.angle_beta   90.00
_cell.angle_gamma   90.00
#
_symmetry.space_group_name_H-M   'P 1'
#
loop_
_entity.id
_entity.type
_entity.pdbx_description
1 polymer ?
#
loop_
_entity_poly.entity_id
_entity_poly.type
_entity_poly.pdbx_seq_one_letter_code
_entity_poly.pdbx_strand_id
1 'polypeptide(L)'
;SKQKEDAKSLQLPIYLLLVNGCQKRVVTKASYWYLELSDELEEKELPDIEEARSQVLKIAKQIKLARTFNRFSCPHKGCRQCKPFEMVLSGEAEFVGEDGYRRDIYMIDHSKSDEDESEIL
;
A
#
# COMPACT_ATOMS: atom_id res chain seq x y z
N SER A 1 11.58 9.46 -1.26
CA SER A 1 11.23 10.74 -1.92
C SER A 1 9.83 11.12 -1.49
N LYS A 2 9.58 12.39 -1.14
CA LYS A 2 8.23 12.88 -0.78
C LYS A 2 7.49 13.14 -2.08
N GLN A 3 6.31 12.56 -2.23
CA GLN A 3 5.54 12.62 -3.47
C GLN A 3 4.14 13.15 -3.19
N LYS A 4 3.55 13.79 -4.20
CA LYS A 4 2.14 14.20 -4.16
C LYS A 4 1.24 12.97 -4.30
N GLU A 5 -0.01 13.12 -3.90
CA GLU A 5 -1.01 12.06 -4.05
C GLU A 5 -1.27 11.77 -5.53
N ASP A 6 -1.31 10.48 -5.91
CA ASP A 6 -1.67 10.06 -7.26
C ASP A 6 -3.11 10.48 -7.58
N ALA A 7 -3.33 11.06 -8.75
CA ALA A 7 -4.66 11.39 -9.25
C ALA A 7 -5.59 10.17 -9.35
N LYS A 8 -5.02 8.96 -9.51
CA LYS A 8 -5.75 7.68 -9.54
C LYS A 8 -5.99 7.09 -8.14
N SER A 9 -5.56 7.77 -7.08
CA SER A 9 -5.78 7.30 -5.71
C SER A 9 -7.27 7.27 -5.38
N LEU A 10 -7.68 6.23 -4.65
CA LEU A 10 -9.03 6.11 -4.11
C LEU A 10 -9.27 6.98 -2.87
N GLN A 11 -8.24 7.65 -2.36
CA GLN A 11 -8.31 8.42 -1.14
C GLN A 11 -9.43 9.47 -1.19
N LEU A 12 -9.44 10.33 -2.23
CA LEU A 12 -10.44 11.38 -2.39
C LEU A 12 -11.86 10.83 -2.62
N PRO A 13 -12.08 9.84 -3.52
CA PRO A 13 -13.37 9.15 -3.63
C PRO A 13 -13.89 8.61 -2.30
N ILE A 14 -13.05 7.97 -1.49
CA ILE A 14 -13.44 7.42 -0.19
C ILE A 14 -13.86 8.53 0.77
N TYR A 15 -13.06 9.59 0.90
CA TYR A 15 -13.40 10.70 1.78
C TYR A 15 -14.70 11.40 1.36
N LEU A 16 -14.92 11.62 0.07
CA LEU A 16 -16.15 12.22 -0.43
C LEU A 16 -17.38 11.38 -0.01
N LEU A 17 -17.33 10.06 -0.21
CA LEU A 17 -18.43 9.16 0.16
C LEU A 17 -18.68 9.13 1.67
N LEU A 18 -17.62 9.10 2.48
CA LEU A 18 -17.74 9.11 3.93
C LEU A 18 -18.36 10.41 4.43
N VAL A 19 -17.88 11.56 3.95
CA VAL A 19 -18.43 12.85 4.38
C VAL A 19 -19.89 12.98 3.93
N ASN A 20 -20.22 12.59 2.70
CA ASN A 20 -21.59 12.62 2.21
C ASN A 20 -22.53 11.69 3.01
N GLY A 21 -22.06 10.51 3.40
CA GLY A 21 -22.85 9.53 4.17
C GLY A 21 -22.96 9.84 5.66
N CYS A 22 -22.01 10.55 6.24
CA CYS A 22 -21.96 10.81 7.68
C CYS A 22 -22.32 12.24 8.08
N GLN A 23 -22.22 13.21 7.18
CA GLN A 23 -22.45 14.63 7.46
C GLN A 23 -23.70 15.14 6.75
N LYS A 24 -24.39 16.11 7.37
CA LYS A 24 -25.59 16.74 6.78
C LYS A 24 -25.27 17.84 5.75
N ARG A 25 -24.02 18.32 5.74
CA ARG A 25 -23.59 19.44 4.89
C ARG A 25 -23.01 18.91 3.59
N VAL A 26 -23.35 19.58 2.49
CA VAL A 26 -22.82 19.25 1.16
C VAL A 26 -21.36 19.66 1.08
N VAL A 27 -20.52 18.76 0.56
CA VAL A 27 -19.11 19.02 0.28
C VAL A 27 -19.02 19.83 -1.01
N THR A 28 -18.37 20.99 -0.94
CA THR A 28 -18.21 21.90 -2.10
C THR A 28 -16.78 21.99 -2.60
N LYS A 29 -15.79 21.59 -1.78
CA LYS A 29 -14.37 21.70 -2.09
C LYS A 29 -13.54 20.66 -1.32
N ALA A 30 -12.43 20.24 -1.92
CA ALA A 30 -11.35 19.52 -1.25
C ALA A 30 -10.00 20.13 -1.61
N SER A 31 -9.00 19.99 -0.73
CA SER A 31 -7.64 20.45 -0.99
C SER A 31 -6.64 19.57 -0.24
N TYR A 32 -5.47 19.35 -0.82
CA TYR A 32 -4.35 18.71 -0.15
C TYR A 32 -3.34 19.74 0.31
N TRP A 33 -2.76 19.51 1.49
CA TRP A 33 -1.61 20.27 1.97
C TRP A 33 -0.38 19.38 2.00
N TYR A 34 0.57 19.66 1.12
CA TYR A 34 1.84 18.96 1.08
C TYR A 34 2.86 19.73 1.92
N LEU A 35 2.85 19.53 3.24
CA LEU A 35 3.58 20.32 4.25
C LEU A 35 5.05 20.59 3.92
N GLU A 36 5.72 19.67 3.23
CA GLU A 36 7.14 19.80 2.91
C GLU A 36 7.43 20.17 1.46
N LEU A 37 6.39 20.27 0.63
CA LEU A 37 6.48 20.60 -0.78
C LEU A 37 5.84 21.97 -1.11
N SER A 38 4.97 22.47 -0.23
CA SER A 38 4.17 23.66 -0.47
C SER A 38 3.69 24.28 0.84
N ASP A 39 3.85 25.59 0.96
CA ASP A 39 3.21 26.40 2.01
C ASP A 39 1.73 26.70 1.72
N GLU A 40 1.26 26.37 0.51
CA GLU A 40 -0.11 26.59 0.06
C GLU A 40 -0.90 25.27 -0.10
N LEU A 41 -2.22 25.38 0.03
CA LEU A 41 -3.17 24.31 -0.25
C LEU A 41 -3.34 24.12 -1.76
N GLU A 42 -3.28 22.88 -2.20
CA GLU A 42 -3.57 22.51 -3.59
C GLU A 42 -5.03 22.02 -3.69
N GLU A 43 -5.88 22.81 -4.31
CA GLU A 43 -7.28 22.44 -4.53
C GLU A 43 -7.42 21.24 -5.47
N LYS A 44 -8.39 20.36 -5.16
CA LYS A 44 -8.69 19.17 -5.95
C LYS A 44 -10.12 19.18 -6.40
N GLU A 45 -10.30 18.82 -7.67
CA GLU A 45 -11.62 18.60 -8.24
C GLU A 45 -12.28 17.42 -7.54
N LEU A 46 -13.51 17.65 -7.08
CA LEU A 46 -14.31 16.59 -6.47
C LEU A 46 -14.85 15.68 -7.59
N PRO A 47 -14.68 14.36 -7.47
CA PRO A 47 -15.31 13.44 -8.41
C PRO A 47 -16.84 13.48 -8.24
N ASP A 48 -17.56 13.03 -9.27
CA ASP A 48 -18.98 12.76 -9.15
C ASP A 48 -19.24 11.67 -8.09
N ILE A 49 -20.32 11.81 -7.33
CA ILE A 49 -20.62 10.92 -6.20
C ILE A 49 -20.92 9.49 -6.69
N GLU A 50 -21.65 9.34 -7.79
CA GLU A 50 -21.98 8.01 -8.31
C GLU A 50 -20.75 7.37 -8.97
N GLU A 51 -19.90 8.16 -9.63
CA GLU A 51 -18.62 7.69 -10.13
C GLU A 51 -17.72 7.20 -8.98
N ALA A 52 -17.53 8.01 -7.94
CA ALA A 52 -16.75 7.65 -6.75
C ALA A 52 -17.27 6.36 -6.11
N ARG A 53 -18.59 6.23 -5.97
CA ARG A 53 -19.25 5.03 -5.44
C ARG A 53 -18.96 3.80 -6.31
N SER A 54 -19.10 3.93 -7.62
CA SER A 54 -18.85 2.84 -8.57
C SER A 54 -17.39 2.36 -8.50
N GLN A 55 -16.43 3.28 -8.50
CA GLN A 55 -15.00 2.98 -8.41
C GLN A 55 -14.66 2.23 -7.11
N VAL A 56 -15.10 2.74 -5.96
CA VAL A 56 -14.82 2.12 -4.65
C VAL A 56 -15.52 0.75 -4.52
N LEU A 57 -16.77 0.65 -4.96
CA LEU A 57 -17.54 -0.60 -4.87
C LEU A 57 -16.96 -1.71 -5.76
N LYS A 58 -16.42 -1.37 -6.93
CA LYS A 58 -15.74 -2.32 -7.81
C LYS A 58 -14.58 -3.01 -7.08
N ILE A 59 -13.75 -2.23 -6.40
CA ILE A 59 -12.59 -2.76 -5.66
C ILE A 59 -13.03 -3.49 -4.39
N ALA A 60 -14.03 -2.98 -3.68
CA ALA A 60 -14.61 -3.67 -2.52
C ALA A 60 -15.14 -5.07 -2.87
N LYS A 61 -15.78 -5.24 -4.03
CA LYS A 61 -16.22 -6.56 -4.52
C LYS A 61 -15.04 -7.50 -4.78
N GLN A 62 -13.96 -7.01 -5.37
CA GLN A 62 -12.75 -7.80 -5.60
C GLN A 62 -12.10 -8.23 -4.28
N ILE A 63 -12.01 -7.34 -3.30
CA ILE A 63 -11.50 -7.64 -1.95
C ILE A 63 -12.38 -8.70 -1.28
N LYS A 64 -13.71 -8.55 -1.34
CA LYS A 64 -14.64 -9.54 -0.80
C LYS A 64 -14.42 -10.91 -1.42
N LEU A 65 -14.28 -10.97 -2.74
CA LEU A 65 -14.02 -12.21 -3.48
C LEU A 65 -12.72 -12.88 -3.03
N ALA A 66 -11.62 -12.11 -2.96
CA ALA A 66 -10.32 -12.60 -2.53
C ALA A 66 -10.36 -13.18 -1.10
N ARG A 67 -11.06 -12.51 -0.18
CA ARG A 67 -11.25 -12.99 1.20
C ARG A 67 -12.10 -14.26 1.27
N THR A 68 -13.20 -14.33 0.51
CA THR A 68 -14.08 -15.51 0.49
C THR A 68 -13.34 -16.77 0.01
N PHE A 69 -12.52 -16.64 -1.03
CA PHE A 69 -11.77 -17.77 -1.58
C PHE A 69 -10.39 -17.96 -0.95
N ASN A 70 -10.01 -17.12 0.03
CA ASN A 70 -8.68 -17.08 0.63
C ASN A 70 -7.54 -17.05 -0.42
N ARG A 71 -7.77 -16.36 -1.54
CA ARG A 71 -6.87 -16.31 -2.69
C ARG A 71 -6.38 -14.89 -2.91
N PHE A 72 -5.12 -14.65 -2.56
CA PHE A 72 -4.48 -13.34 -2.65
C PHE A 72 -3.37 -13.36 -3.71
N SER A 73 -3.76 -13.15 -4.98
CA SER A 73 -2.79 -13.11 -6.07
C SER A 73 -2.06 -11.77 -6.08
N CYS A 74 -0.76 -11.77 -5.77
CA CYS A 74 0.06 -10.58 -5.91
C CYS A 74 0.24 -10.22 -7.40
N PRO A 75 -0.09 -9.00 -7.83
CA PRO A 75 0.09 -8.60 -9.23
C PRO A 75 1.57 -8.44 -9.62
N HIS A 76 2.46 -8.21 -8.65
CA HIS A 76 3.88 -7.98 -8.88
C HIS A 76 4.76 -9.22 -8.69
N LYS A 77 4.17 -10.37 -8.32
CA LYS A 77 4.90 -11.60 -7.94
C LYS A 77 5.96 -11.36 -6.85
N GLY A 78 5.62 -10.53 -5.87
CA GLY A 78 6.52 -10.10 -4.79
C GLY A 78 6.84 -8.60 -4.87
N CYS A 79 7.39 -8.05 -3.80
CA CYS A 79 7.94 -6.70 -3.74
C CYS A 79 9.06 -6.65 -2.70
N ARG A 80 9.78 -5.53 -2.60
CA ARG A 80 10.88 -5.38 -1.63
C ARG A 80 10.45 -5.63 -0.18
N GLN A 81 9.19 -5.38 0.15
CA GLN A 81 8.60 -5.61 1.47
C GLN A 81 8.18 -7.07 1.68
N CYS A 82 7.72 -7.76 0.64
CA CYS A 82 7.38 -9.18 0.72
C CYS A 82 8.64 -10.06 0.76
N LYS A 83 9.69 -9.67 0.02
CA LYS A 83 10.89 -10.50 -0.21
C LYS A 83 11.51 -11.06 1.08
N PRO A 84 11.72 -10.29 2.16
CA PRO A 84 12.27 -10.84 3.41
C PRO A 84 11.41 -11.96 4.00
N PHE A 85 10.09 -11.81 3.94
CA PHE A 85 9.16 -12.83 4.43
C PHE A 85 9.10 -14.04 3.48
N GLU A 86 9.17 -13.82 2.17
CA GLU A 86 9.26 -14.90 1.18
C GLU A 86 10.52 -15.74 1.38
N MET A 87 11.66 -15.14 1.74
CA MET A 87 12.90 -15.84 2.08
C MET A 87 12.78 -16.70 3.35
N VAL A 88 12.01 -16.23 4.34
CA VAL A 88 11.67 -17.06 5.51
C VAL A 88 10.86 -18.28 5.09
N LEU A 89 9.86 -18.10 4.22
CA LEU A 89 9.02 -19.21 3.73
C LEU A 89 9.77 -20.20 2.84
N SER A 90 10.76 -19.75 2.07
CA SER A 90 11.60 -20.62 1.22
C SER A 90 12.71 -21.32 1.99
N GLY A 91 12.95 -20.96 3.26
CA GLY A 91 14.02 -21.52 4.09
C GLY A 91 15.39 -20.89 3.85
N GLU A 92 15.45 -19.76 3.14
CA GLU A 92 16.67 -18.98 2.92
C GLU A 92 17.06 -18.11 4.13
N ALA A 93 16.15 -17.96 5.11
CA ALA A 93 16.41 -17.26 6.36
C ALA A 93 16.48 -18.23 7.55
N GLU A 94 17.38 -17.97 8.49
CA GLU A 94 17.61 -18.79 9.68
C GLU A 94 16.84 -18.22 10.88
N PHE A 95 16.07 -19.05 11.58
CA PHE A 95 15.39 -18.65 12.82
C PHE A 95 16.39 -18.53 13.97
N VAL A 96 16.41 -17.39 14.65
CA VAL A 96 17.37 -17.10 15.73
C VAL A 96 16.74 -16.93 17.11
N GLY A 97 15.41 -17.05 17.21
CA GLY A 97 14.67 -16.97 18.48
C GLY A 97 13.60 -15.89 18.49
N GLU A 98 13.03 -15.65 19.67
CA GLU A 98 12.03 -14.61 19.88
C GLU A 98 12.65 -13.35 20.50
N ASP A 99 12.12 -12.17 20.14
CA ASP A 99 12.48 -10.92 20.77
C ASP A 99 11.72 -10.67 22.11
N GLY A 100 11.98 -9.53 22.75
CA GLY A 100 11.32 -9.14 24.00
C GLY A 100 9.78 -8.94 23.91
N TYR A 101 9.21 -9.03 22.70
CA TYR A 101 7.78 -8.93 22.44
C TYR A 101 7.18 -10.24 21.89
N ARG A 102 7.91 -11.36 21.96
CA ARG A 102 7.52 -12.68 21.41
C ARG A 102 7.28 -12.65 19.89
N ARG A 103 8.13 -11.92 19.18
CA ARG A 103 8.18 -11.93 17.72
C ARG A 103 9.33 -12.83 17.27
N ASP A 104 9.06 -13.73 16.34
CA ASP A 104 10.10 -14.54 15.72
C ASP A 104 11.09 -13.66 14.97
N ILE A 105 12.38 -13.82 15.26
CA ILE A 105 13.48 -13.17 14.58
C ILE A 105 14.12 -14.17 13.62
N TYR A 106 14.34 -13.72 12.39
CA TYR A 106 15.08 -14.44 11.37
C TYR A 106 16.30 -13.63 10.92
N MET A 107 17.40 -14.32 10.63
CA MET A 107 18.60 -13.75 10.03
C MET A 107 18.69 -14.17 8.57
N ILE A 108 18.97 -13.21 7.69
CA ILE A 108 19.18 -13.45 6.26
C ILE A 108 20.67 -13.24 6.00
N ASP A 109 21.34 -14.29 5.53
CA ASP A 109 22.73 -14.22 5.13
C ASP A 109 22.85 -13.71 3.69
N HIS A 110 23.32 -12.48 3.55
CA HIS A 110 23.52 -11.84 2.24
C HIS A 110 24.87 -12.20 1.60
N SER A 111 25.77 -12.91 2.30
CA SER A 111 27.09 -13.26 1.75
C SER A 111 27.03 -14.30 0.62
N LYS A 112 25.93 -15.06 0.51
CA LYS A 112 25.73 -16.09 -0.52
C LYS A 112 25.24 -15.56 -1.87
N SER A 113 24.86 -14.29 -1.98
CA SER A 113 24.39 -13.71 -3.25
C SER A 113 25.49 -13.03 -4.08
N ASP A 114 26.65 -12.79 -3.49
CA ASP A 114 27.69 -11.94 -4.08
C ASP A 114 28.84 -12.75 -4.74
N GLU A 115 28.75 -14.09 -4.76
CA GLU A 115 29.76 -14.95 -5.40
C GLU A 115 29.70 -14.92 -6.95
N ASP A 116 28.63 -14.37 -7.55
CA ASP A 116 28.43 -14.38 -9.02
C ASP A 116 28.78 -13.05 -9.74
N GLU A 117 29.19 -11.98 -9.04
CA GLU A 117 29.48 -10.67 -9.68
C GLU A 117 30.84 -10.07 -9.29
N SER A 118 31.93 -10.82 -9.44
CA SER A 118 33.28 -10.24 -9.41
C SER A 118 34.22 -10.91 -10.39
N GLU A 119 34.12 -10.54 -11.68
CA GLU A 119 35.27 -10.57 -12.59
C GLU A 119 36.10 -9.30 -12.36
N ILE A 120 37.29 -9.46 -11.79
CA ILE A 120 38.29 -8.41 -11.70
C ILE A 120 39.04 -8.38 -13.06
N LEU A 121 38.86 -7.30 -13.84
CA LEU A 121 39.68 -6.99 -15.01
C LEU A 121 41.05 -6.43 -14.61
#